data_AF-A0A093GAJ6-F1
#
_entry.id   AF-A0A093GAJ6-F1
#
_cell.length_a   1.000
_cell.length_b   1.000
_cell.length_c   1.000
_cell.angle_alpha   90.00
_cell.angle_beta   90.00
_cell.angle_gamma   90.00
#
_symmetry.space_group_name_H-M   'P 1'
#
loop_
_entity.id
_entity.type
_entity.pdbx_description
1 polymer ?
#
loop_
_entity_poly.entity_id
_entity_poly.type
_entity_poly.pdbx_seq_one_letter_code
_entity_poly.pdbx_strand_id
1 'polypeptide(L)'
;LLKQESPELLQLIEDFEVKLMELKDELHPLLQMVSNGTIPQGKGSRYLQTKYQLYLNYCANISFYLVLKARRMPVHSHPVIERLVAYRNLINELAVIDQKLSPQVRVLLKSFYDRKEDKLRREKKFALFLPLAIKRSTSKRAPALANGRAAGAEPSDESEPDEEAALKYYKMMEEKLKRKRKRTEDQERLEEGDVLEGEEDPNKKRGVTYQMIKNKGLTPRRKKIDRNPRVKHREKFRRAKIRRRGQVREVRRELQRYGGEPSGIRAGVKKSRRLQ
;
A
#
# COMPACT_ATOMS: atom_id res chain seq x y z
N LEU A 1 4.52 -29.15 0.67
CA LEU A 1 3.52 -28.42 -0.14
C LEU A 1 3.61 -26.92 0.14
N LEU A 2 2.79 -26.28 0.98
CA LEU A 2 2.78 -24.81 1.16
C LEU A 2 4.17 -24.16 1.42
N LYS A 3 4.97 -24.70 2.35
CA LYS A 3 6.35 -24.22 2.62
C LYS A 3 7.33 -24.37 1.44
N GLN A 4 7.06 -25.31 0.51
CA GLN A 4 7.89 -25.55 -0.69
C GLN A 4 7.46 -24.66 -1.86
N GLU A 5 6.17 -24.32 -1.97
CA GLU A 5 5.63 -23.47 -3.05
C GLU A 5 5.70 -21.95 -2.74
N SER A 6 5.79 -21.59 -1.45
CA SER A 6 6.05 -20.22 -1.00
C SER A 6 6.46 -20.21 0.48
N PRO A 7 7.77 -20.18 0.79
CA PRO A 7 8.24 -20.04 2.17
C PRO A 7 7.87 -18.66 2.78
N GLU A 8 7.87 -17.60 1.95
CA GLU A 8 7.50 -16.22 2.31
C GLU A 8 6.09 -16.09 2.90
N LEU A 9 5.17 -16.98 2.49
CA LEU A 9 3.74 -16.89 2.81
C LEU A 9 3.49 -16.92 4.32
N LEU A 10 4.28 -17.67 5.09
CA LEU A 10 4.10 -17.77 6.54
C LEU A 10 4.49 -16.48 7.24
N GLN A 11 5.63 -15.89 6.87
CA GLN A 11 6.06 -14.59 7.38
C GLN A 11 5.06 -13.49 7.06
N LEU A 12 4.47 -13.51 5.86
CA LEU A 12 3.41 -12.56 5.47
C LEU A 12 2.10 -12.75 6.25
N ILE A 13 1.77 -13.97 6.71
CA ILE A 13 0.60 -14.22 7.57
C ILE A 13 0.88 -13.71 8.99
N GLU A 14 2.06 -14.01 9.54
CA GLU A 14 2.49 -13.51 10.86
C GLU A 14 2.52 -11.98 10.88
N ASP A 15 3.15 -11.34 9.87
CA ASP A 15 3.14 -9.88 9.70
C ASP A 15 1.71 -9.31 9.58
N PHE A 16 0.80 -10.00 8.89
CA PHE A 16 -0.60 -9.58 8.72
C PHE A 16 -1.37 -9.60 10.04
N GLU A 17 -1.23 -10.67 10.83
CA GLU A 17 -1.87 -10.78 12.14
C GLU A 17 -1.35 -9.70 13.11
N VAL A 18 -0.02 -9.51 13.17
CA VAL A 18 0.61 -8.47 14.00
C VAL A 18 0.13 -7.08 13.59
N LYS A 19 0.14 -6.74 12.30
CA LYS A 19 -0.30 -5.41 11.84
C LYS A 19 -1.81 -5.20 11.94
N LEU A 20 -2.63 -6.25 11.90
CA LEU A 20 -4.06 -6.16 12.24
C LEU A 20 -4.29 -5.89 13.73
N MET A 21 -3.52 -6.50 14.63
CA MET A 21 -3.60 -6.20 16.07
C MET A 21 -3.18 -4.75 16.35
N GLU A 22 -2.04 -4.29 15.82
CA GLU A 22 -1.62 -2.87 15.93
C GLU A 22 -2.67 -1.90 15.38
N LEU A 23 -3.30 -2.20 14.24
CA LEU A 23 -4.38 -1.40 13.67
C LEU A 23 -5.61 -1.30 14.59
N LYS A 24 -6.00 -2.42 15.21
CA LYS A 24 -7.24 -2.53 16.00
C LYS A 24 -7.08 -2.00 17.42
N ASP A 25 -5.98 -2.32 18.08
CA ASP A 25 -5.80 -2.12 19.52
C ASP A 25 -4.98 -0.85 19.83
N GLU A 26 -4.17 -0.35 18.88
CA GLU A 26 -3.48 0.94 19.02
C GLU A 26 -4.09 2.03 18.13
N LEU A 27 -4.02 1.87 16.80
CA LEU A 27 -4.27 2.98 15.87
C LEU A 27 -5.74 3.39 15.79
N HIS A 28 -6.66 2.43 15.87
CA HIS A 28 -8.09 2.73 15.82
C HIS A 28 -8.59 3.54 17.04
N PRO A 29 -8.26 3.18 18.31
CA PRO A 29 -8.48 4.05 19.47
C PRO A 29 -7.89 5.46 19.32
N LEU A 30 -6.65 5.59 18.85
CA LEU A 30 -6.00 6.89 18.68
C LEU A 30 -6.69 7.76 17.62
N LEU A 31 -7.17 7.17 16.51
CA LEU A 31 -7.98 7.89 15.54
C LEU A 31 -9.34 8.32 16.10
N GLN A 32 -9.98 7.53 16.98
CA GLN A 32 -11.17 7.97 17.71
C GLN A 32 -10.85 9.15 18.65
N MET A 33 -9.66 9.17 19.29
CA MET A 33 -9.23 10.33 20.11
C MET A 33 -8.98 11.58 19.27
N VAL A 34 -8.48 11.44 18.03
CA VAL A 34 -8.35 12.54 17.06
C VAL A 34 -9.73 13.05 16.61
N SER A 35 -10.69 12.18 16.29
CA SER A 35 -12.04 12.60 15.90
C SER A 35 -12.82 13.24 17.05
N ASN A 36 -12.59 12.77 18.28
CA ASN A 36 -13.17 13.33 19.51
C ASN A 36 -12.45 14.61 19.99
N GLY A 37 -11.49 15.15 19.23
CA GLY A 37 -10.76 16.38 19.55
C GLY A 37 -9.85 16.32 20.78
N THR A 38 -9.57 15.12 21.31
CA THR A 38 -8.64 14.95 22.46
C THR A 38 -7.19 15.11 22.02
N ILE A 39 -6.88 14.72 20.78
CA ILE A 39 -5.59 14.99 20.13
C ILE A 39 -5.82 16.14 19.14
N PRO A 40 -5.11 17.28 19.26
CA PRO A 40 -5.31 18.42 18.37
C PRO A 40 -4.87 18.10 16.94
N GLN A 41 -5.50 18.76 15.96
CA GLN A 41 -5.11 18.62 14.56
C GLN A 41 -3.72 19.23 14.35
N GLY A 42 -2.78 18.42 13.86
CA GLY A 42 -1.38 18.81 13.73
C GLY A 42 -0.51 17.68 13.19
N LYS A 43 0.82 17.81 13.33
CA LYS A 43 1.79 16.85 12.79
C LYS A 43 1.54 15.42 13.32
N GLY A 44 1.21 15.27 14.61
CA GLY A 44 0.89 13.99 15.24
C GLY A 44 -0.42 13.36 14.73
N SER A 45 -1.50 14.12 14.58
CA SER A 45 -2.77 13.58 14.04
C SER A 45 -2.61 13.11 12.59
N ARG A 46 -1.86 13.87 11.77
CA ARG A 46 -1.51 13.48 10.40
C ARG A 46 -0.63 12.23 10.36
N TYR A 47 0.35 12.12 11.25
CA TYR A 47 1.19 10.92 11.39
C TYR A 47 0.34 9.67 11.65
N LEU A 48 -0.57 9.72 12.63
CA LEU A 48 -1.48 8.62 12.96
C LEU A 48 -2.38 8.24 11.78
N GLN A 49 -2.92 9.23 11.05
CA GLN A 49 -3.69 8.98 9.82
C GLN A 49 -2.85 8.30 8.74
N THR A 50 -1.62 8.77 8.50
CA THR A 50 -0.73 8.17 7.50
C THR A 50 -0.27 6.76 7.90
N LYS A 51 0.01 6.51 9.17
CA LYS A 51 0.40 5.18 9.68
C LYS A 51 -0.77 4.19 9.55
N TYR A 52 -1.98 4.60 9.94
CA TYR A 52 -3.19 3.80 9.76
C TYR A 52 -3.46 3.49 8.27
N GLN A 53 -3.36 4.48 7.39
CA GLN A 53 -3.51 4.26 5.95
C GLN A 53 -2.42 3.34 5.38
N LEU A 54 -1.17 3.48 5.81
CA LEU A 54 -0.06 2.63 5.37
C LEU A 54 -0.30 1.17 5.75
N TYR A 55 -0.60 0.92 7.03
CA TYR A 55 -0.86 -0.43 7.54
C TYR A 55 -2.12 -1.05 6.90
N LEU A 56 -3.21 -0.28 6.75
CA LEU A 56 -4.42 -0.77 6.10
C LEU A 56 -4.15 -1.17 4.63
N ASN A 57 -3.36 -0.38 3.90
CA ASN A 57 -2.95 -0.71 2.54
C ASN A 57 -2.00 -1.92 2.49
N TYR A 58 -1.07 -2.05 3.44
CA TYR A 58 -0.19 -3.22 3.54
C TYR A 58 -1.02 -4.49 3.76
N CYS A 59 -1.91 -4.49 4.76
CA CYS A 59 -2.83 -5.59 5.03
C CYS A 59 -3.73 -5.92 3.82
N ALA A 60 -4.22 -4.92 3.09
CA ALA A 60 -5.01 -5.13 1.87
C ALA A 60 -4.19 -5.77 0.73
N ASN A 61 -2.90 -5.44 0.60
CA ASN A 61 -2.04 -6.08 -0.40
C ASN A 61 -1.65 -7.51 0.01
N ILE A 62 -1.47 -7.79 1.30
CA ILE A 62 -1.28 -9.16 1.80
C ILE A 62 -2.54 -9.99 1.53
N SER A 63 -3.74 -9.49 1.89
CA SER A 63 -4.98 -10.23 1.66
C SER A 63 -5.19 -10.54 0.18
N PHE A 64 -4.80 -9.63 -0.73
CA PHE A 64 -4.79 -9.90 -2.16
C PHE A 64 -3.74 -10.95 -2.59
N TYR A 65 -2.53 -10.94 -2.02
CA TYR A 65 -1.53 -12.01 -2.22
C TYR A 65 -2.07 -13.38 -1.78
N LEU A 66 -2.74 -13.45 -0.62
CA LEU A 66 -3.40 -14.65 -0.12
C LEU A 66 -4.47 -15.16 -1.10
N VAL A 67 -5.29 -14.26 -1.66
CA VAL A 67 -6.29 -14.62 -2.70
C VAL A 67 -5.65 -15.15 -3.98
N LEU A 68 -4.52 -14.58 -4.44
CA LEU A 68 -3.79 -15.10 -5.60
C LEU A 68 -3.25 -16.51 -5.34
N LYS A 69 -2.66 -16.75 -4.17
CA LYS A 69 -2.16 -18.07 -3.76
C LYS A 69 -3.29 -19.10 -3.62
N ALA A 70 -4.42 -18.72 -3.01
CA ALA A 70 -5.60 -19.58 -2.92
C ALA A 70 -6.16 -19.99 -4.31
N ARG A 71 -6.05 -19.11 -5.30
CA ARG A 71 -6.43 -19.38 -6.71
C ARG A 71 -5.34 -20.09 -7.53
N ARG A 72 -4.21 -20.47 -6.91
CA ARG A 72 -3.04 -21.09 -7.57
C ARG A 72 -2.50 -20.31 -8.78
N MET A 73 -2.62 -18.98 -8.74
CA MET A 73 -2.04 -18.10 -9.76
C MET A 73 -0.51 -17.96 -9.54
N PRO A 74 0.31 -17.86 -10.59
CA PRO A 74 1.73 -17.54 -10.45
C PRO A 74 1.86 -16.10 -9.91
N VAL A 75 2.50 -15.95 -8.76
CA VAL A 75 2.57 -14.65 -8.06
C VAL A 75 3.84 -13.86 -8.40
N HIS A 76 4.91 -14.55 -8.84
CA HIS A 76 6.22 -13.94 -9.14
C HIS A 76 6.17 -12.85 -10.22
N SER A 77 5.20 -12.91 -11.14
CA SER A 77 4.99 -11.93 -12.21
C SER A 77 3.93 -10.87 -11.89
N HIS A 78 3.42 -10.82 -10.66
CA HIS A 78 2.38 -9.86 -10.25
C HIS A 78 2.97 -8.69 -9.45
N PRO A 79 2.63 -7.41 -9.76
CA PRO A 79 3.17 -6.21 -9.09
C PRO A 79 2.74 -6.03 -7.62
N VAL A 80 2.22 -7.08 -6.98
CA VAL A 80 1.90 -7.08 -5.54
C VAL A 80 3.13 -7.41 -4.71
N ILE A 81 4.09 -8.18 -5.24
CA ILE A 81 5.36 -8.41 -4.54
C ILE A 81 6.13 -7.08 -4.43
N GLU A 82 6.29 -6.36 -5.55
CA GLU A 82 6.89 -5.02 -5.58
C GLU A 82 6.23 -4.06 -4.58
N ARG A 83 4.89 -4.05 -4.52
CA ARG A 83 4.13 -3.22 -3.57
C ARG A 83 4.34 -3.64 -2.12
N LEU A 84 4.35 -4.94 -1.81
CA LEU A 84 4.60 -5.44 -0.45
C LEU A 84 5.99 -5.06 0.04
N VAL A 85 7.02 -5.15 -0.82
CA VAL A 85 8.39 -4.69 -0.52
C VAL A 85 8.40 -3.17 -0.30
N ALA A 86 7.76 -2.39 -1.17
CA ALA A 86 7.67 -0.93 -1.01
C ALA A 86 6.98 -0.53 0.32
N TYR A 87 5.87 -1.18 0.67
CA TYR A 87 5.21 -0.96 1.96
C TYR A 87 6.10 -1.37 3.15
N ARG A 88 6.83 -2.50 3.07
CA ARG A 88 7.74 -2.91 4.15
C ARG A 88 8.88 -1.90 4.35
N ASN A 89 9.43 -1.33 3.27
CA ASN A 89 10.43 -0.27 3.35
C ASN A 89 9.87 0.98 4.04
N LEU A 90 8.67 1.43 3.66
CA LEU A 90 8.00 2.56 4.32
C LEU A 90 7.71 2.30 5.80
N ILE A 91 7.34 1.06 6.17
CA ILE A 91 7.14 0.66 7.58
C ILE A 91 8.47 0.76 8.35
N ASN A 92 9.58 0.33 7.76
CA ASN A 92 10.91 0.44 8.37
C ASN A 92 11.35 1.91 8.57
N GLU A 93 11.04 2.79 7.61
CA GLU A 93 11.29 4.24 7.74
C GLU A 93 10.45 4.86 8.89
N LEU A 94 9.19 4.46 9.03
CA LEU A 94 8.33 4.92 10.13
C LEU A 94 8.79 4.40 11.50
N ALA A 95 9.47 3.25 11.57
CA ALA A 95 9.87 2.62 12.84
C ALA A 95 10.74 3.53 13.72
N VAL A 96 11.60 4.36 13.12
CA VAL A 96 12.44 5.35 13.83
C VAL A 96 11.60 6.43 14.52
N ILE A 97 10.45 6.78 13.93
CA ILE A 97 9.50 7.76 14.49
C ILE A 97 8.63 7.09 15.55
N ASP A 98 8.19 5.85 15.30
CA ASP A 98 7.41 5.04 16.25
C ASP A 98 8.16 4.82 17.56
N GLN A 99 9.47 4.53 17.52
CA GLN A 99 10.30 4.42 18.73
C GLN A 99 10.22 5.68 19.60
N LYS A 100 10.35 6.87 18.97
CA LYS A 100 10.30 8.18 19.66
C LYS A 100 8.91 8.51 20.20
N LEU A 101 7.83 8.12 19.52
CA LEU A 101 6.45 8.38 19.92
C LEU A 101 5.87 7.31 20.87
N SER A 102 6.52 6.13 20.97
CA SER A 102 6.04 5.00 21.77
C SER A 102 5.66 5.30 23.23
N PRO A 103 6.39 6.11 24.03
CA PRO A 103 5.95 6.42 25.39
C PRO A 103 4.68 7.26 25.42
N GLN A 104 4.56 8.25 24.52
CA GLN A 104 3.39 9.13 24.43
C GLN A 104 2.14 8.34 24.00
N VAL A 105 2.29 7.46 23.01
CA VAL A 105 1.23 6.56 22.55
C VAL A 105 0.75 5.65 23.67
N ARG A 106 1.65 5.04 24.45
CA ARG A 106 1.29 4.18 25.59
C ARG A 106 0.47 4.91 26.66
N VAL A 107 0.84 6.15 26.99
CA VAL A 107 0.08 6.98 27.95
C VAL A 107 -1.31 7.31 27.42
N LEU A 108 -1.41 7.70 26.14
CA LEU A 108 -2.70 8.00 25.50
C LEU A 108 -3.62 6.76 25.47
N LEU A 109 -3.10 5.60 25.06
CA LEU A 109 -3.85 4.35 25.04
C LEU A 109 -4.32 3.95 26.45
N LYS A 110 -3.44 4.01 27.46
CA LYS A 110 -3.83 3.75 28.85
C LYS A 110 -5.00 4.64 29.28
N SER A 111 -4.88 5.96 29.08
CA SER A 111 -5.97 6.90 29.43
C SER A 111 -7.26 6.66 28.65
N PHE A 112 -7.19 6.14 27.42
CA PHE A 112 -8.37 5.77 26.64
C PHE A 112 -9.07 4.53 27.21
N TYR A 113 -8.31 3.47 27.53
CA TYR A 113 -8.87 2.25 28.09
C TYR A 113 -9.39 2.46 29.52
N ASP A 114 -8.68 3.21 30.38
CA ASP A 114 -9.15 3.60 31.72
C ASP A 114 -10.50 4.35 31.62
N ARG A 115 -10.59 5.33 30.71
CA ARG A 115 -11.81 6.13 30.49
C ARG A 115 -12.94 5.33 29.84
N LYS A 116 -12.63 4.28 29.07
CA LYS A 116 -13.60 3.32 28.52
C LYS A 116 -14.13 2.39 29.60
N GLU A 117 -13.28 1.88 30.47
CA GLU A 117 -13.69 1.11 31.64
C GLU A 117 -14.57 1.94 32.57
N ASP A 118 -14.22 3.19 32.85
CA ASP A 118 -15.02 4.08 33.70
C ASP A 118 -16.40 4.37 33.11
N LYS A 119 -16.52 4.57 31.79
CA LYS A 119 -17.83 4.63 31.13
C LYS A 119 -18.62 3.35 31.35
N LEU A 120 -18.01 2.19 31.12
CA LEU A 120 -18.66 0.88 31.26
C LEU A 120 -19.05 0.58 32.71
N ARG A 121 -18.27 1.05 33.70
CA ARG A 121 -18.58 1.00 35.14
C ARG A 121 -19.71 1.96 35.50
N ARG A 122 -19.76 3.16 34.92
CA ARG A 122 -20.86 4.14 35.11
C ARG A 122 -22.17 3.66 34.48
N GLU A 123 -22.12 3.12 33.26
CA GLU A 123 -23.27 2.51 32.58
C GLU A 123 -23.81 1.31 33.37
N LYS A 124 -22.93 0.43 33.90
CA LYS A 124 -23.34 -0.64 34.84
C LYS A 124 -23.96 -0.10 36.13
N LYS A 125 -23.44 1.00 36.70
CA LYS A 125 -24.06 1.67 37.86
C LYS A 125 -25.42 2.29 37.53
N PHE A 126 -25.59 2.84 36.33
CA PHE A 126 -26.87 3.40 35.86
C PHE A 126 -27.91 2.29 35.58
N ALA A 127 -27.46 1.16 35.01
CA ALA A 127 -28.29 -0.03 34.81
C ALA A 127 -28.77 -0.66 36.14
N LEU A 128 -28.02 -0.47 37.24
CA LEU A 128 -28.47 -0.86 38.59
C LEU A 128 -29.61 0.01 39.14
N PHE A 129 -29.87 1.20 38.56
CA PHE A 129 -30.96 2.10 38.96
C PHE A 129 -32.23 1.94 38.12
N LEU A 130 -32.25 1.03 37.14
CA LEU A 130 -33.49 0.60 36.47
C LEU A 130 -34.07 -0.63 37.20
N PRO A 131 -35.32 -0.61 37.68
CA PRO A 131 -35.94 -1.77 38.30
C PRO A 131 -36.35 -2.77 37.22
N LEU A 132 -35.47 -3.73 36.88
CA LEU A 132 -35.82 -4.81 35.95
C LEU A 132 -36.18 -6.10 36.70
N ALA A 133 -37.30 -6.68 36.29
CA ALA A 133 -37.93 -7.81 36.96
C ALA A 133 -37.09 -9.10 36.95
N ILE A 134 -37.32 -9.88 37.99
CA ILE A 134 -36.71 -11.18 38.32
C ILE A 134 -36.79 -12.18 37.16
N LYS A 135 -35.66 -12.85 36.84
CA LYS A 135 -35.54 -14.33 36.81
C LYS A 135 -34.10 -14.82 36.81
N ARG A 136 -33.91 -16.08 37.23
CA ARG A 136 -32.68 -16.68 37.77
C ARG A 136 -32.00 -17.64 36.78
N SER A 137 -30.68 -17.80 36.87
CA SER A 137 -30.03 -19.13 37.03
C SER A 137 -28.52 -19.01 37.37
N THR A 138 -27.97 -20.10 37.92
CA THR A 138 -26.68 -20.21 38.66
C THR A 138 -25.50 -20.74 37.83
N SER A 139 -24.24 -20.36 38.16
CA SER A 139 -23.26 -21.30 38.79
C SER A 139 -21.80 -20.77 39.02
N LYS A 140 -21.34 -20.93 40.28
CA LYS A 140 -20.02 -21.43 40.77
C LYS A 140 -18.65 -20.72 40.46
N ARG A 141 -18.07 -20.19 41.57
CA ARG A 141 -16.66 -20.24 42.09
C ARG A 141 -15.46 -19.53 41.40
N ALA A 142 -14.75 -18.73 42.20
CA ALA A 142 -13.32 -18.33 42.10
C ALA A 142 -12.46 -19.20 43.08
N PRO A 143 -11.12 -19.03 43.28
CA PRO A 143 -10.36 -17.81 43.68
C PRO A 143 -9.16 -17.49 42.74
N ALA A 144 -8.51 -16.32 42.67
CA ALA A 144 -7.96 -15.35 43.65
C ALA A 144 -6.61 -15.74 44.30
N LEU A 145 -5.56 -14.95 44.04
CA LEU A 145 -4.32 -14.83 44.82
C LEU A 145 -3.77 -13.39 44.68
N ALA A 146 -3.05 -12.90 45.70
CA ALA A 146 -2.67 -11.49 45.87
C ALA A 146 -1.25 -11.33 46.47
N ASN A 147 -0.85 -10.08 46.77
CA ASN A 147 0.43 -9.57 47.31
C ASN A 147 1.50 -9.22 46.24
N GLY A 148 2.33 -8.17 46.37
CA GLY A 148 2.28 -7.08 47.35
C GLY A 148 3.57 -6.24 47.48
N ARG A 149 3.51 -4.96 47.07
CA ARG A 149 4.14 -3.72 47.64
C ARG A 149 5.69 -3.54 47.76
N ALA A 150 6.09 -2.26 47.55
CA ALA A 150 7.37 -1.59 47.87
C ALA A 150 8.57 -1.93 46.94
N ALA A 151 9.57 -1.06 46.71
CA ALA A 151 9.78 0.38 47.05
C ALA A 151 10.35 1.17 45.83
N GLY A 152 11.22 2.19 46.03
CA GLY A 152 11.96 2.88 44.94
C GLY A 152 13.31 3.47 45.37
N ALA A 153 14.15 3.87 44.39
CA ALA A 153 15.37 4.67 44.55
C ALA A 153 15.89 5.21 43.20
N GLU A 154 16.44 6.42 43.22
CA GLU A 154 17.34 7.12 42.27
C GLU A 154 18.44 7.77 43.18
N PRO A 155 19.68 8.10 42.76
CA PRO A 155 20.07 8.68 41.45
C PRO A 155 21.52 8.32 40.96
N SER A 156 22.10 9.17 40.08
CA SER A 156 23.54 9.31 39.69
C SER A 156 24.11 8.26 38.70
N ASP A 157 25.09 8.55 37.82
CA ASP A 157 25.88 9.77 37.55
C ASP A 157 26.24 9.87 36.03
N GLU A 158 26.72 11.02 35.56
CA GLU A 158 27.12 11.28 34.16
C GLU A 158 28.51 10.75 33.78
N SER A 159 28.70 10.40 32.51
CA SER A 159 30.03 10.23 31.87
C SER A 159 29.89 10.27 30.35
N GLU A 160 30.17 11.43 29.74
CA GLU A 160 30.19 11.60 28.28
C GLU A 160 31.49 11.01 27.65
N PRO A 161 31.40 10.22 26.57
CA PRO A 161 32.54 9.91 25.72
C PRO A 161 32.64 10.85 24.50
N ASP A 162 33.85 11.35 24.24
CA ASP A 162 34.15 12.42 23.26
C ASP A 162 33.44 12.33 21.90
N GLU A 163 32.57 13.31 21.61
CA GLU A 163 31.79 13.39 20.35
C GLU A 163 32.68 13.37 19.08
N GLU A 164 33.91 13.90 19.18
CA GLU A 164 34.87 13.88 18.06
C GLU A 164 35.23 12.47 17.58
N ALA A 165 35.32 11.50 18.49
CA ALA A 165 35.66 10.13 18.15
C ALA A 165 34.53 9.48 17.33
N ALA A 166 33.28 9.74 17.72
CA ALA A 166 32.09 9.30 16.99
C ALA A 166 32.05 9.92 15.58
N LEU A 167 32.29 11.23 15.45
CA LEU A 167 32.30 11.93 14.16
C LEU A 167 33.37 11.38 13.19
N LYS A 168 34.56 11.03 13.69
CA LYS A 168 35.63 10.40 12.89
C LYS A 168 35.24 8.99 12.44
N TYR A 169 34.60 8.19 13.31
CA TYR A 169 34.08 6.87 12.97
C TYR A 169 33.01 6.91 11.87
N TYR A 170 32.02 7.80 11.98
CA TYR A 170 30.95 7.92 10.99
C TYR A 170 31.46 8.31 9.59
N LYS A 171 32.42 9.24 9.50
CA LYS A 171 33.06 9.60 8.22
C LYS A 171 33.74 8.40 7.55
N MET A 172 34.53 7.62 8.31
CA MET A 172 35.17 6.41 7.77
C MET A 172 34.17 5.32 7.34
N MET A 173 33.02 5.22 8.01
CA MET A 173 31.94 4.30 7.60
C MET A 173 31.22 4.77 6.33
N GLU A 174 31.01 6.08 6.16
CA GLU A 174 30.41 6.65 4.94
C GLU A 174 31.29 6.42 3.71
N GLU A 175 32.62 6.56 3.85
CA GLU A 175 33.57 6.27 2.76
C GLU A 175 33.61 4.78 2.39
N LYS A 176 33.53 3.87 3.37
CA LYS A 176 33.41 2.42 3.12
C LYS A 176 32.14 2.09 2.34
N LEU A 177 31.00 2.73 2.67
CA LEU A 177 29.74 2.56 1.94
C LEU A 177 29.81 3.08 0.51
N LYS A 178 30.40 4.27 0.29
CA LYS A 178 30.61 4.83 -1.06
C LYS A 178 31.53 3.94 -1.92
N ARG A 179 32.60 3.38 -1.34
CA ARG A 179 33.48 2.40 -2.00
C ARG A 179 32.75 1.09 -2.36
N LYS A 180 31.86 0.60 -1.49
CA LYS A 180 31.07 -0.62 -1.76
C LYS A 180 30.06 -0.40 -2.90
N ARG A 181 29.39 0.76 -2.95
CA ARG A 181 28.47 1.12 -4.03
C ARG A 181 29.14 1.23 -5.41
N LYS A 182 30.32 1.88 -5.48
CA LYS A 182 31.09 1.91 -6.74
C LYS A 182 31.45 0.50 -7.23
N ARG A 183 31.91 -0.38 -6.34
CA ARG A 183 32.21 -1.78 -6.69
C ARG A 183 30.99 -2.53 -7.22
N THR A 184 29.80 -2.35 -6.64
CA THR A 184 28.58 -2.99 -7.17
C THR A 184 28.16 -2.39 -8.51
N GLU A 185 28.24 -1.07 -8.69
CA GLU A 185 27.93 -0.41 -9.97
C GLU A 185 28.91 -0.79 -11.10
N ASP A 186 30.19 -1.01 -10.78
CA ASP A 186 31.20 -1.51 -11.72
C ASP A 186 30.96 -3.00 -12.05
N GLN A 187 30.52 -3.80 -11.07
CA GLN A 187 30.23 -5.22 -11.25
C GLN A 187 28.93 -5.46 -12.05
N GLU A 188 27.85 -4.70 -11.79
CA GLU A 188 26.62 -4.73 -12.58
C GLU A 188 26.86 -4.33 -14.05
N ARG A 189 27.75 -3.36 -14.30
CA ARG A 189 28.16 -2.99 -15.68
C ARG A 189 28.96 -4.07 -16.41
N LEU A 190 29.69 -4.91 -15.69
CA LEU A 190 30.39 -6.06 -16.27
C LEU A 190 29.42 -7.21 -16.55
N GLU A 191 28.50 -7.48 -15.61
CA GLU A 191 27.48 -8.53 -15.74
C GLU A 191 26.45 -8.24 -16.86
N GLU A 192 26.11 -6.97 -17.15
CA GLU A 192 25.31 -6.60 -18.33
C GLU A 192 26.06 -6.78 -19.67
N GLY A 193 27.39 -6.88 -19.66
CA GLY A 193 28.22 -7.05 -20.85
C GLY A 193 28.35 -8.50 -21.35
N ASP A 194 28.33 -9.47 -20.43
CA ASP A 194 28.68 -10.88 -20.71
C ASP A 194 27.50 -11.77 -21.15
N VAL A 195 26.26 -11.26 -21.19
CA VAL A 195 25.05 -12.08 -21.50
C VAL A 195 24.90 -12.44 -22.99
N LEU A 196 25.98 -12.36 -23.78
CA LEU A 196 25.99 -12.67 -25.22
C LEU A 196 26.92 -13.81 -25.65
N GLU A 197 27.61 -14.47 -24.72
CA GLU A 197 28.26 -15.77 -24.98
C GLU A 197 27.46 -16.93 -24.36
N GLY A 198 26.30 -17.22 -24.98
CA GLY A 198 25.67 -18.52 -24.77
C GLY A 198 26.46 -19.58 -25.52
N GLU A 199 27.02 -20.56 -24.81
CA GLU A 199 27.87 -21.63 -25.39
C GLU A 199 27.21 -22.27 -26.63
N GLU A 200 27.79 -22.05 -27.82
CA GLU A 200 27.42 -22.81 -29.01
C GLU A 200 28.02 -24.22 -28.89
N ASP A 201 27.18 -25.22 -28.55
CA ASP A 201 27.51 -26.65 -28.68
C ASP A 201 28.34 -26.91 -29.95
N PRO A 202 29.62 -27.34 -29.86
CA PRO A 202 30.52 -27.42 -31.02
C PRO A 202 30.08 -28.44 -32.08
N ASN A 203 29.09 -29.29 -31.76
CA ASN A 203 28.51 -30.30 -32.64
C ASN A 203 27.19 -29.84 -33.31
N LYS A 204 26.75 -28.60 -33.10
CA LYS A 204 25.46 -28.08 -33.58
C LYS A 204 25.63 -27.27 -34.86
N LYS A 205 24.97 -27.70 -35.94
CA LYS A 205 24.98 -26.97 -37.21
C LYS A 205 24.39 -25.57 -37.02
N ARG A 206 25.16 -24.52 -37.35
CA ARG A 206 24.72 -23.12 -37.28
C ARG A 206 23.46 -22.91 -38.10
N GLY A 207 22.37 -22.52 -37.42
CA GLY A 207 21.10 -22.20 -38.06
C GLY A 207 21.13 -20.85 -38.78
N VAL A 208 20.40 -20.72 -39.88
CA VAL A 208 20.30 -19.44 -40.60
C VAL A 208 19.44 -18.44 -39.83
N THR A 209 19.99 -17.26 -39.55
CA THR A 209 19.33 -16.21 -38.75
C THR A 209 18.08 -15.66 -39.43
N TYR A 210 17.03 -15.34 -38.67
CA TYR A 210 15.77 -14.79 -39.20
C TYR A 210 15.95 -13.54 -40.10
N GLN A 211 16.98 -12.73 -39.83
CA GLN A 211 17.35 -11.59 -40.66
C GLN A 211 17.74 -12.03 -42.08
N MET A 212 18.60 -13.05 -42.21
CA MET A 212 19.04 -13.66 -43.48
C MET A 212 17.91 -14.43 -44.18
N ILE A 213 17.03 -15.10 -43.44
CA ILE A 213 15.85 -15.78 -44.02
C ILE A 213 14.89 -14.76 -44.68
N LYS A 214 14.80 -13.54 -44.13
CA LYS A 214 13.76 -12.58 -44.54
C LYS A 214 14.27 -11.37 -45.32
N ASN A 215 15.56 -11.09 -45.33
CA ASN A 215 16.22 -10.03 -46.12
C ASN A 215 15.44 -8.71 -46.20
N LYS A 216 14.88 -8.27 -45.05
CA LYS A 216 13.99 -7.11 -44.96
C LYS A 216 14.69 -5.76 -45.02
N GLY A 217 16.01 -5.73 -44.84
CA GLY A 217 16.81 -4.49 -44.82
C GLY A 217 16.33 -3.44 -43.79
N LEU A 218 16.79 -2.21 -43.97
CA LEU A 218 16.53 -1.06 -43.09
C LEU A 218 15.13 -0.45 -43.33
N THR A 219 14.08 -1.23 -43.08
CA THR A 219 12.68 -0.78 -43.27
C THR A 219 12.18 0.10 -42.09
N PRO A 220 11.47 1.22 -42.36
CA PRO A 220 10.90 2.06 -41.31
C PRO A 220 9.87 1.34 -40.41
N ARG A 221 9.78 1.76 -39.15
CA ARG A 221 8.86 1.19 -38.16
C ARG A 221 7.38 1.46 -38.48
N ARG A 222 6.74 0.52 -39.18
CA ARG A 222 5.27 0.49 -39.41
C ARG A 222 4.47 0.16 -38.14
N LYS A 223 3.31 0.80 -37.97
CA LYS A 223 2.42 0.59 -36.80
C LYS A 223 1.72 -0.77 -36.89
N LYS A 224 1.31 -1.35 -35.74
CA LYS A 224 0.62 -2.67 -35.69
C LYS A 224 -0.69 -2.68 -36.50
N ILE A 225 -1.40 -1.55 -36.54
CA ILE A 225 -2.66 -1.36 -37.29
C ILE A 225 -2.43 -1.51 -38.80
N ASP A 226 -1.30 -1.03 -39.33
CA ASP A 226 -0.97 -1.10 -40.76
C ASP A 226 -0.59 -2.52 -41.23
N ARG A 227 -0.44 -3.48 -40.31
CA ARG A 227 -0.20 -4.89 -40.65
C ARG A 227 -1.46 -5.64 -41.08
N ASN A 228 -2.66 -5.12 -40.78
CA ASN A 228 -3.92 -5.78 -41.12
C ASN A 228 -4.90 -4.74 -41.73
N PRO A 229 -5.25 -4.83 -43.02
CA PRO A 229 -6.09 -3.84 -43.68
C PRO A 229 -7.47 -3.74 -43.05
N ARG A 230 -8.12 -4.86 -42.69
CA ARG A 230 -9.44 -4.87 -42.02
C ARG A 230 -9.42 -4.08 -40.70
N VAL A 231 -8.37 -4.24 -39.90
CA VAL A 231 -8.20 -3.48 -38.64
C VAL A 231 -8.01 -1.99 -38.94
N LYS A 232 -7.17 -1.64 -39.93
CA LYS A 232 -6.95 -0.25 -40.37
C LYS A 232 -8.25 0.42 -40.85
N HIS A 233 -9.05 -0.24 -41.68
CA HIS A 233 -10.32 0.29 -42.18
C HIS A 233 -11.37 0.43 -41.07
N ARG A 234 -11.48 -0.55 -40.16
CA ARG A 234 -12.37 -0.45 -38.98
C ARG A 234 -12.01 0.75 -38.11
N GLU A 235 -10.73 0.97 -37.84
CA GLU A 235 -10.26 2.13 -37.07
C GLU A 235 -10.46 3.45 -37.82
N LYS A 236 -10.23 3.49 -39.14
CA LYS A 236 -10.52 4.66 -39.99
C LYS A 236 -12.00 5.04 -39.91
N PHE A 237 -12.91 4.06 -40.05
CA PHE A 237 -14.35 4.25 -39.94
C PHE A 237 -14.78 4.72 -38.55
N ARG A 238 -14.29 4.07 -37.47
CA ARG A 238 -14.55 4.46 -36.08
C ARG A 238 -14.17 5.93 -35.83
N ARG A 239 -12.97 6.32 -36.24
CA ARG A 239 -12.47 7.71 -36.11
C ARG A 239 -13.28 8.70 -36.97
N ALA A 240 -13.70 8.31 -38.17
CA ALA A 240 -14.56 9.15 -39.02
C ALA A 240 -15.95 9.37 -38.39
N LYS A 241 -16.58 8.32 -37.84
CA LYS A 241 -17.87 8.43 -37.15
C LYS A 241 -17.80 9.35 -35.93
N ILE A 242 -16.73 9.28 -35.14
CA ILE A 242 -16.49 10.19 -34.00
C ILE A 242 -16.35 11.65 -34.48
N ARG A 243 -15.56 11.93 -35.52
CA ARG A 243 -15.43 13.29 -36.07
C ARG A 243 -16.75 13.83 -36.60
N ARG A 244 -17.52 13.02 -37.34
CA ARG A 244 -18.83 13.42 -37.88
C ARG A 244 -19.80 13.81 -36.77
N ARG A 245 -19.84 13.07 -35.66
CA ARG A 245 -20.64 13.40 -34.46
C ARG A 245 -20.27 14.73 -33.81
N GLY A 246 -19.02 15.17 -33.94
CA GLY A 246 -18.58 16.50 -33.50
C GLY A 246 -19.04 17.64 -34.41
N GLN A 247 -19.09 17.40 -35.72
CA GLN A 247 -19.52 18.39 -36.73
C GLN A 247 -21.05 18.51 -36.83
N VAL A 248 -21.75 17.37 -36.88
CA VAL A 248 -23.19 17.27 -37.07
C VAL A 248 -23.77 16.36 -35.99
N ARG A 249 -24.77 16.84 -35.26
CA ARG A 249 -25.49 16.03 -34.26
C ARG A 249 -26.29 14.95 -34.98
N GLU A 250 -26.10 13.69 -34.59
CA GLU A 250 -26.97 12.57 -35.02
C GLU A 250 -28.37 12.75 -34.40
N VAL A 251 -29.41 12.30 -35.10
CA VAL A 251 -30.80 12.31 -34.60
C VAL A 251 -30.88 11.42 -33.35
N ARG A 252 -31.40 11.96 -32.25
CA ARG A 252 -31.66 11.23 -31.00
C ARG A 252 -33.11 10.74 -31.00
N ARG A 253 -33.35 9.57 -30.39
CA ARG A 253 -34.70 9.05 -30.10
C ARG A 253 -34.92 9.13 -28.59
N GLU A 254 -36.10 9.57 -28.19
CA GLU A 254 -36.49 9.66 -26.78
C GLU A 254 -36.99 8.27 -26.32
N LEU A 255 -36.06 7.46 -25.81
CA LEU A 255 -36.37 6.16 -25.20
C LEU A 255 -36.81 6.27 -23.73
N GLN A 256 -36.65 7.45 -23.14
CA GLN A 256 -36.95 7.75 -21.74
C GLN A 256 -37.58 9.15 -21.66
N ARG A 257 -38.35 9.40 -20.59
CA ARG A 257 -38.97 10.72 -20.33
C ARG A 257 -37.89 11.81 -20.24
N TYR A 258 -38.16 12.96 -20.85
CA TYR A 258 -37.24 14.10 -20.87
C TYR A 258 -36.82 14.55 -19.47
N GLY A 259 -35.50 14.59 -19.22
CA GLY A 259 -34.88 15.02 -17.95
C GLY A 259 -34.00 16.26 -18.07
N GLY A 260 -34.12 17.03 -19.16
CA GLY A 260 -33.26 18.18 -19.45
C GLY A 260 -32.12 17.88 -20.44
N GLU A 261 -31.37 18.92 -20.81
CA GLU A 261 -30.21 18.82 -21.72
C GLU A 261 -28.92 18.52 -20.95
N PRO A 262 -28.36 17.29 -21.01
CA PRO A 262 -27.21 16.89 -20.20
C PRO A 262 -25.89 17.58 -20.59
N SER A 263 -25.85 18.24 -21.76
CA SER A 263 -24.70 19.02 -22.22
C SER A 263 -24.86 20.54 -22.00
N GLY A 264 -25.94 20.96 -21.34
CA GLY A 264 -26.28 22.36 -21.11
C GLY A 264 -26.81 23.11 -22.34
N ILE A 265 -27.51 24.20 -22.09
CA ILE A 265 -28.09 25.10 -23.11
C ILE A 265 -27.27 26.39 -23.15
N ARG A 266 -26.82 26.82 -24.35
CA ARG A 266 -26.09 28.08 -24.55
C ARG A 266 -27.00 29.09 -25.25
N ALA A 267 -27.64 29.97 -24.48
CA ALA A 267 -28.66 30.91 -24.97
C ALA A 267 -28.21 31.80 -26.14
N GLY A 268 -26.94 32.25 -26.16
CA GLY A 268 -26.40 33.12 -27.20
C GLY A 268 -26.10 32.45 -28.55
N VAL A 269 -26.22 31.11 -28.69
CA VAL A 269 -25.75 30.39 -29.89
C VAL A 269 -26.90 30.03 -30.83
N LYS A 270 -27.14 30.86 -31.85
CA LYS A 270 -28.09 30.59 -32.93
C LYS A 270 -27.46 29.68 -33.99
N LYS A 271 -28.07 28.52 -34.29
CA LYS A 271 -27.58 27.52 -35.28
C LYS A 271 -28.48 27.33 -36.50
N SER A 272 -29.44 28.21 -36.72
CA SER A 272 -30.28 28.20 -37.93
C SER A 272 -29.48 28.60 -39.17
N ARG A 273 -29.88 28.06 -40.33
CA ARG A 273 -29.46 28.62 -41.63
C ARG A 273 -30.26 29.91 -41.84
N ARG A 274 -29.58 30.99 -42.21
CA ARG A 274 -30.25 32.21 -42.71
C ARG A 274 -30.59 31.97 -44.17
N LEU A 275 -31.81 32.33 -44.57
CA LEU A 275 -32.17 32.47 -45.97
C LEU A 275 -31.77 33.89 -46.41
N GLN A 276 -31.40 34.03 -47.69
CA GLN A 276 -31.14 35.31 -48.35
C GLN A 276 -32.36 35.66 -49.20
#